data_AF-A0AAW2SLF9-F1
#
_entry.id   AF-A0AAW2SLF9-F1
#
_cell.length_a   1.000
_cell.length_b   1.000
_cell.length_c   1.000
_cell.angle_alpha   90.00
_cell.angle_beta   90.00
_cell.angle_gamma   90.00
#
_symmetry.space_group_name_H-M   'P 1'
#
loop_
_entity.id
_entity.type
_entity.pdbx_description
1 polymer ?
#
loop_
_entity_poly.entity_id
_entity_poly.type
_entity_poly.pdbx_seq_one_letter_code
_entity_poly.pdbx_strand_id
1 'polypeptide(L)'
;MASFTSFNQEDTKKKMAGDSENLKIQPSDNPGMSLVSNPLNGRNFLSWSRSIKIVLGAKMKLGLINGKIPKPAEDDEELEQWIRADCMVTSWLLN
;
A
#
# COMPACT_ATOMS: atom_id res chain seq x y z
N MET A 1 42.89 8.37 3.48
CA MET A 1 42.00 8.53 2.30
C MET A 1 40.75 7.69 2.55
N ALA A 2 39.72 8.26 3.18
CA ALA A 2 38.44 7.57 3.34
C ALA A 2 37.53 8.02 2.18
N SER A 3 37.25 7.10 1.27
CA SER A 3 36.38 7.36 0.12
C SER A 3 34.94 7.55 0.62
N PHE A 4 34.35 8.70 0.30
CA PHE A 4 32.92 8.95 0.43
C PHE A 4 32.19 8.06 -0.60
N THR A 5 31.41 7.09 -0.14
CA THR A 5 30.45 6.40 -1.00
C THR A 5 29.35 7.40 -1.36
N SER A 6 29.34 7.86 -2.61
CA SER A 6 28.30 8.75 -3.13
C SER A 6 26.95 8.03 -3.09
N PHE A 7 26.00 8.57 -2.33
CA PHE A 7 24.60 8.15 -2.36
C PHE A 7 24.03 8.51 -3.74
N ASN A 8 23.55 7.51 -4.48
CA ASN A 8 23.15 7.67 -5.86
C ASN A 8 21.73 8.25 -5.94
N GLN A 9 21.61 9.49 -6.45
CA GLN A 9 20.35 10.24 -6.65
C GLN A 9 19.37 9.54 -7.61
N GLU A 10 19.83 8.55 -8.38
CA GLU A 10 19.00 7.79 -9.33
C GLU A 10 18.18 6.67 -8.65
N ASP A 11 18.68 6.11 -7.54
CA ASP A 11 17.99 5.07 -6.78
C ASP A 11 16.75 5.61 -6.04
N THR A 12 16.78 6.89 -5.67
CA THR A 12 15.65 7.56 -5.01
C THR A 12 14.55 7.90 -6.01
N LYS A 13 14.90 8.39 -7.21
CA LYS A 13 13.91 8.74 -8.26
C LYS A 13 13.18 7.53 -8.85
N LYS A 14 13.85 6.38 -8.97
CA LYS A 14 13.24 5.16 -9.52
C LYS A 14 12.29 4.47 -8.53
N LYS A 15 12.47 4.68 -7.22
CA LYS A 15 11.61 4.17 -6.15
C LYS A 15 10.29 4.95 -6.07
N MET A 16 10.39 6.28 -6.08
CA MET A 16 9.22 7.19 -6.00
C MET A 16 8.21 6.96 -7.13
N ALA A 17 8.67 6.78 -8.37
CA ALA A 17 7.77 6.56 -9.51
C ALA A 17 6.95 5.25 -9.41
N GLY A 18 7.52 4.20 -8.81
CA GLY A 18 6.82 2.94 -8.57
C GLY A 18 5.80 3.03 -7.43
N ASP A 19 6.10 3.82 -6.40
CA ASP A 19 5.23 4.02 -5.24
C ASP A 19 4.01 4.90 -5.59
N SER A 20 4.19 5.93 -6.41
CA SER A 20 3.10 6.79 -6.89
C SER A 20 2.02 6.01 -7.67
N GLU A 21 2.42 5.06 -8.53
CA GLU A 21 1.48 4.15 -9.21
C GLU A 21 0.77 3.21 -8.22
N ASN A 22 1.47 2.75 -7.18
CA ASN A 22 0.88 1.92 -6.13
C ASN A 22 -0.14 2.69 -5.28
N LEU A 23 -0.11 4.03 -5.26
CA LEU A 23 -1.05 4.87 -4.51
C LEU A 23 -2.33 5.21 -5.29
N LYS A 24 -2.31 5.13 -6.62
CA LYS A 24 -3.50 5.40 -7.45
C LYS A 24 -4.66 4.44 -7.15
N ILE A 25 -5.85 5.00 -7.03
CA ILE A 25 -7.09 4.24 -6.86
C ILE A 25 -7.68 3.96 -8.24
N GLN A 26 -8.00 2.70 -8.52
CA GLN A 26 -8.59 2.33 -9.81
C GLN A 26 -10.08 2.69 -9.85
N PRO A 27 -10.66 2.99 -11.03
CA PRO A 27 -12.09 3.29 -11.13
C PRO A 27 -13.03 2.18 -10.64
N SER A 28 -12.55 0.94 -10.62
CA SER A 28 -13.29 -0.24 -10.11
C SER A 28 -13.22 -0.39 -8.59
N ASP A 29 -12.32 0.36 -7.94
CA ASP A 29 -12.13 0.30 -6.50
C ASP A 29 -13.23 1.06 -5.79
N ASN A 30 -13.93 0.38 -4.88
CA ASN A 30 -14.98 0.98 -4.08
C ASN A 30 -14.86 0.51 -2.62
N PRO A 31 -15.23 1.35 -1.64
CA PRO A 31 -15.05 1.04 -0.22
C PRO A 31 -15.95 -0.11 0.26
N GLY A 32 -17.07 -0.39 -0.42
CA GLY A 32 -17.98 -1.49 -0.10
C GLY A 32 -17.56 -2.85 -0.66
N MET A 33 -16.44 -2.93 -1.38
CA MET A 33 -15.95 -4.19 -1.95
C MET A 33 -15.49 -5.14 -0.84
N SER A 34 -16.03 -6.35 -0.84
CA SER A 34 -15.50 -7.43 0.01
C SER A 34 -14.31 -8.07 -0.70
N LEU A 35 -13.12 -8.00 -0.10
CA LEU A 35 -11.90 -8.60 -0.67
C LEU A 35 -11.81 -10.11 -0.42
N VAL A 36 -12.58 -10.62 0.54
CA VAL A 36 -12.50 -12.03 0.97
C VAL A 36 -13.91 -12.57 1.22
N SER A 37 -14.17 -13.78 0.73
CA SER A 37 -15.50 -14.40 0.88
C SER A 37 -15.85 -14.76 2.33
N ASN A 38 -14.83 -14.92 3.19
CA ASN A 38 -14.99 -15.28 4.60
C ASN A 38 -14.40 -14.17 5.48
N PRO A 39 -15.23 -13.33 6.13
CA PRO A 39 -14.79 -12.32 7.08
C PRO A 39 -14.00 -12.91 8.25
N LEU A 40 -13.18 -12.08 8.90
CA LEU A 40 -12.39 -12.49 10.06
C LEU A 40 -13.32 -12.89 11.23
N ASN A 41 -13.19 -14.13 11.72
CA ASN A 41 -14.04 -14.70 12.76
C ASN A 41 -13.25 -15.23 13.98
N GLY A 42 -12.04 -14.70 14.17
CA GLY A 42 -11.10 -15.07 15.26
C GLY A 42 -10.36 -16.38 15.05
N ARG A 43 -10.96 -17.38 14.39
CA ARG A 43 -10.36 -18.70 14.14
C ARG A 43 -9.70 -18.82 12.77
N ASN A 44 -10.10 -17.98 11.81
CA ASN A 44 -9.65 -18.06 10.43
C ASN A 44 -8.52 -17.07 10.07
N PHE A 45 -7.85 -16.45 11.06
CA PHE A 45 -6.84 -15.40 10.82
C PHE A 45 -5.78 -15.79 9.79
N LEU A 46 -5.25 -17.02 9.85
CA LEU A 46 -4.21 -17.46 8.91
C LEU A 46 -4.72 -17.49 7.46
N SER A 47 -5.92 -18.04 7.24
CA SER A 47 -6.53 -18.11 5.91
C SER A 47 -6.95 -16.72 5.43
N TRP A 48 -7.60 -15.94 6.29
CA TRP A 48 -8.04 -14.58 6.01
C TRP A 48 -6.86 -13.66 5.65
N SER A 49 -5.78 -13.68 6.44
CA SER A 49 -4.60 -12.85 6.19
C SER A 49 -3.88 -13.22 4.90
N ARG A 50 -3.85 -14.51 4.53
CA ARG A 50 -3.32 -14.95 3.22
C ARG A 50 -4.16 -14.40 2.08
N SER A 51 -5.48 -14.53 2.15
CA SER A 51 -6.39 -14.01 1.13
C SER A 51 -6.29 -12.48 0.98
N ILE A 52 -6.27 -11.74 2.09
CA ILE A 52 -6.08 -10.28 2.09
C ILE A 52 -4.74 -9.90 1.43
N LYS A 53 -3.63 -10.57 1.79
CA LYS A 53 -2.32 -10.29 1.19
C LYS A 53 -2.30 -10.54 -0.32
N ILE A 54 -2.96 -11.60 -0.80
CA ILE A 54 -3.06 -11.91 -2.24
C ILE A 54 -3.83 -10.81 -2.96
N VAL A 55 -5.01 -10.44 -2.45
CA VAL A 55 -5.86 -9.44 -3.11
C VAL A 55 -5.22 -8.06 -3.08
N LEU A 56 -4.68 -7.62 -1.94
CA LEU A 56 -3.95 -6.36 -1.86
C LEU A 56 -2.68 -6.37 -2.73
N GLY A 57 -2.03 -7.52 -2.89
CA GLY A 57 -0.91 -7.71 -3.81
C GLY A 57 -1.34 -7.50 -5.27
N ALA A 58 -2.45 -8.10 -5.69
CA ALA A 58 -3.00 -7.93 -7.03
C ALA A 58 -3.44 -6.49 -7.31
N LYS A 59 -3.86 -5.76 -6.28
CA LYS A 59 -4.23 -4.33 -6.36
C LYS A 59 -3.06 -3.38 -6.14
N MET A 60 -1.83 -3.89 -5.97
CA MET A 60 -0.63 -3.11 -5.70
C MET A 60 -0.69 -2.27 -4.40
N LYS A 61 -1.60 -2.61 -3.48
CA LYS A 61 -1.78 -1.96 -2.18
C LYS A 61 -1.08 -2.65 -1.02
N LEU A 62 -0.45 -3.81 -1.26
CA LEU A 62 0.24 -4.58 -0.22
C LEU A 62 1.38 -3.77 0.44
N GLY A 63 1.95 -2.80 -0.28
CA GLY A 63 2.99 -1.90 0.20
C GLY A 63 2.56 -1.01 1.37
N LEU A 64 1.27 -0.68 1.47
CA LEU A 64 0.72 0.13 2.56
C LEU A 64 0.72 -0.63 3.88
N ILE A 65 0.31 -1.92 3.86
CA ILE A 65 0.20 -2.72 5.09
C ILE A 65 1.53 -3.23 5.62
N ASN A 66 2.53 -3.41 4.75
CA ASN A 66 3.85 -3.94 5.15
C ASN A 66 4.88 -2.82 5.40
N GLY A 67 4.46 -1.56 5.29
CA GLY A 67 5.33 -0.39 5.50
C GLY A 67 6.36 -0.16 4.40
N LYS A 68 6.28 -0.85 3.25
CA LYS A 68 7.16 -0.57 2.10
C LYS A 68 6.84 0.78 1.46
N ILE A 69 5.59 1.22 1.52
CA ILE A 69 5.14 2.55 1.11
C ILE A 69 4.88 3.36 2.39
N PRO A 70 5.91 4.04 2.93
CA PRO A 70 5.75 4.82 4.14
C PRO A 70 4.82 6.01 3.89
N LYS A 71 4.22 6.53 4.97
CA LYS A 71 3.47 7.78 4.91
C LYS A 71 4.41 8.93 4.47
N PRO A 72 4.06 9.68 3.41
CA PRO A 72 4.83 10.85 2.97
C PRO A 72 4.87 11.97 4.02
N ALA A 73 5.75 12.95 3.80
CA ALA A 73 5.79 14.17 4.61
C ALA A 73 4.54 15.03 4.40
N GLU A 74 4.24 15.93 5.34
CA GLU A 74 3.03 16.76 5.27
C GLU A 74 2.99 17.70 4.06
N ASP A 75 4.18 18.11 3.57
CA ASP A 75 4.33 19.00 2.42
C ASP A 75 4.45 18.25 1.08
N ASP A 76 4.32 16.92 1.07
CA ASP A 76 4.46 16.10 -0.13
C ASP A 76 3.14 16.06 -0.93
N GLU A 77 3.23 16.25 -2.25
CA GLU A 77 2.09 16.17 -3.17
C GLU A 77 1.45 14.77 -3.19
N GLU A 78 2.19 13.72 -2.81
CA GLU A 78 1.69 12.35 -2.75
C GLU A 78 0.90 12.04 -1.47
N LEU A 79 0.94 12.90 -0.44
CA LEU A 79 0.29 12.66 0.85
C LEU A 79 -1.22 12.43 0.70
N GLU A 80 -1.90 13.26 -0.09
CA GLU A 80 -3.33 13.16 -0.34
C GLU A 80 -3.70 11.83 -1.02
N GLN A 81 -2.85 11.36 -1.94
CA GLN A 81 -3.06 10.08 -2.62
C GLN A 81 -2.82 8.90 -1.68
N TRP A 82 -1.79 9.01 -0.83
CA TRP A 82 -1.50 8.04 0.21
C TRP A 82 -2.67 7.90 1.17
N ILE A 83 -3.20 9.01 1.68
CA ILE A 83 -4.35 9.04 2.61
C ILE A 83 -5.58 8.37 1.98
N ARG A 84 -5.89 8.68 0.71
CA ARG A 84 -7.03 8.06 0.02
C ARG A 84 -6.85 6.55 -0.10
N ALA A 85 -5.65 6.09 -0.48
CA ALA A 85 -5.36 4.67 -0.60
C ALA A 85 -5.41 3.95 0.76
N ASP A 86 -4.92 4.57 1.82
CA ASP A 86 -4.96 4.06 3.19
C ASP A 86 -6.40 3.94 3.72
N CYS A 87 -7.22 4.97 3.54
CA CYS A 87 -8.66 4.94 3.86
C CYS A 87 -9.39 3.82 3.12
N MET A 88 -9.03 3.58 1.86
CA MET A 88 -9.63 2.53 1.04
C MET A 88 -9.23 1.14 1.52
N VAL A 89 -7.94 0.90 1.77
CA VAL A 89 -7.45 -0.36 2.35
C VAL A 89 -8.09 -0.62 3.71
N THR A 90 -8.22 0.41 4.54
CA THR A 90 -8.89 0.32 5.84
C THR A 90 -10.36 -0.08 5.69
N SER A 91 -11.08 0.55 4.75
CA SER A 91 -12.48 0.19 4.47
C SER A 91 -12.63 -1.27 4.07
N TRP A 92 -11.72 -1.78 3.24
CA TRP A 92 -11.71 -3.19 2.83
C TRP A 92 -11.37 -4.17 3.94
N LEU A 93 -10.56 -3.77 4.92
CA LEU A 93 -10.20 -4.60 6.07
C LEU A 93 -11.31 -4.64 7.13
N LEU A 94 -12.13 -3.61 7.20
CA LEU A 94 -13.26 -3.48 8.14
C LEU A 94 -14.54 -4.16 7.65
N ASN A 95 -14.61 -4.48 6.36
CA ASN A 95 -15.74 -5.16 5.71
C ASN A 95 -15.63 -6.69 5.87
#